data_AF-A0A9N8ZQF0-F1
#
_entry.id   AF-A0A9N8ZQF0-F1
#
_cell.length_a   1.000
_cell.length_b   1.000
_cell.length_c   1.000
_cell.angle_alpha   90.00
_cell.angle_beta   90.00
_cell.angle_gamma   90.00
#
_symmetry.space_group_name_H-M   'P 1'
#
loop_
_entity.id
_entity.type
_entity.pdbx_description
1 polymer ?
#
loop_
_entity_poly.entity_id
_entity_poly.type
_entity_poly.pdbx_seq_one_letter_code
_entity_poly.pdbx_strand_id
1 'polypeptide(L)'
;MTDKPSPTQEPTDDNFPLYHTARIHDDDDDEIPAYAREILSSQTLSALEEFLQEKKQAEENFERLRKQNESGVDDVLEARDNRLDELDAIGEDWRLSQFWYEENTVNTIVEEVADNTPPGGRIACISTPTIFIGLKRKCPSQSLYLFEYDTRFSMYGTDFIHYNYNEPQEFRDKLSLRGTVDYIVVDPPFLSVECLAKTMLTVDLLKKESGCKIMVCTGATMSDIVYRLCKARRTVFEPKHKGNRLKNEFRCHLNYKSEKLHWDENELLLTTETGTVADQLGNDEVLMSFPTATLINRKGPGGIFKAHTRLRKGAAKLRPLDYAERNGYIRGIVKEIIHDPGRGAPLAKVQFRDPYRYKKRSQTFIATEGLHTGQFIYCGKKATLTVGNVLPLSAMPEGTIICNVEEKIGDRGALARSSGDYATIIGHNHEEGKTRIKLPSGAKKAVNSSTRATIGIVAGGGRIDKPMLKAGRAYHKYKVKRNCWPKTRGVAMNPVDHPHGGGNHQHIGHASTVSRESAPGQKVGLIAARRSGLLRGTNKVKNA
;
A
#
# COMPACT_ATOMS: atom_id res chain seq x y z
N MET A 1 76.70 -6.31 -2.33
CA MET A 1 76.07 -5.43 -3.33
C MET A 1 74.93 -6.22 -3.95
N THR A 2 73.64 -5.91 -3.80
CA THR A 2 72.95 -4.71 -3.29
C THR A 2 71.52 -5.11 -2.87
N ASP A 3 70.97 -4.33 -1.95
CA ASP A 3 69.75 -4.53 -1.18
C ASP A 3 68.43 -4.42 -1.94
N LYS A 4 67.39 -5.05 -1.37
CA LYS A 4 65.97 -4.91 -1.75
C LYS A 4 65.40 -3.60 -1.18
N PRO A 5 64.52 -2.88 -1.91
CA PRO A 5 63.91 -1.64 -1.43
C PRO A 5 62.63 -1.88 -0.60
N SER A 6 62.46 -1.05 0.42
CA SER A 6 61.26 -0.90 1.28
C SER A 6 60.21 0.04 0.65
N PRO A 7 58.92 -0.09 1.02
CA PRO A 7 57.85 0.73 0.48
C PRO A 7 57.76 2.13 1.13
N THR A 8 57.49 3.12 0.29
CA THR A 8 57.43 4.56 0.57
C THR A 8 56.18 4.95 1.37
N GLN A 9 56.34 5.83 2.36
CA GLN A 9 55.28 6.43 3.17
C GLN A 9 54.59 7.59 2.42
N GLU A 10 53.26 7.67 2.53
CA GLU A 10 52.43 8.79 2.06
C GLU A 10 52.43 9.96 3.07
N PRO A 11 52.29 11.22 2.62
CA PRO A 11 52.31 12.42 3.47
C PRO A 11 50.98 12.67 4.20
N THR A 12 51.08 13.29 5.37
CA THR A 12 50.00 13.64 6.31
C THR A 12 49.22 14.89 5.91
N ASP A 13 47.89 14.80 5.91
CA ASP A 13 46.94 15.90 5.72
C ASP A 13 46.67 16.62 7.06
N ASP A 14 47.36 17.74 7.30
CA ASP A 14 47.01 18.73 8.32
C ASP A 14 46.47 20.00 7.62
N ASN A 15 45.20 19.98 7.17
CA ASN A 15 44.40 21.22 7.01
C ASN A 15 42.91 20.97 6.70
N PHE A 16 42.07 20.68 7.69
CA PHE A 16 40.62 20.94 7.60
C PHE A 16 40.04 21.19 9.01
N PRO A 17 39.22 22.23 9.23
CA PRO A 17 38.62 22.52 10.53
C PRO A 17 37.55 21.47 10.88
N LEU A 18 37.76 20.76 11.98
CA LEU A 18 36.79 19.86 12.62
C LEU A 18 35.62 20.69 13.18
N TYR A 19 34.45 20.55 12.57
CA TYR A 19 33.19 20.89 13.25
C TYR A 19 33.00 19.88 14.40
N HIS A 20 33.13 20.37 15.63
CA HIS A 20 32.72 19.63 16.82
C HIS A 20 31.20 19.45 16.79
N THR A 21 30.74 18.23 16.52
CA THR A 21 29.41 17.78 16.94
C THR A 21 29.44 17.61 18.45
N ALA A 22 28.90 18.58 19.19
CA ALA A 22 28.63 18.43 20.60
C ALA A 22 27.63 17.29 20.80
N ARG A 23 28.04 16.27 21.54
CA ARG A 23 27.11 15.34 22.19
C ARG A 23 26.37 16.16 23.25
N ILE A 24 25.07 16.36 23.06
CA ILE A 24 24.21 16.85 24.12
C ILE A 24 24.05 15.66 25.07
N HIS A 25 24.70 15.76 26.22
CA HIS A 25 24.34 14.98 27.40
C HIS A 25 23.04 15.59 27.94
N ASP A 26 22.04 14.75 28.17
CA ASP A 26 20.84 15.11 28.92
C ASP A 26 21.26 15.34 30.38
N ASP A 27 21.48 16.60 30.75
CA ASP A 27 21.59 17.04 32.14
C ASP A 27 20.48 18.07 32.40
N ASP A 28 19.68 17.78 33.43
CA ASP A 28 18.61 18.60 33.97
C ASP A 28 19.17 19.89 34.57
N ASP A 29 19.04 21.03 33.90
CA ASP A 29 19.34 22.34 34.48
C ASP A 29 18.25 23.35 34.09
N ASP A 30 17.38 23.71 35.05
CA ASP A 30 16.35 24.75 34.95
C ASP A 30 16.91 26.20 34.94
N GLU A 31 18.19 26.37 34.59
CA GLU A 31 18.85 27.69 34.49
C GLU A 31 19.30 28.01 33.07
N ILE A 32 19.05 29.26 32.63
CA ILE A 32 19.59 29.76 31.35
C ILE A 32 21.12 29.70 31.41
N PRO A 33 21.80 28.95 30.52
CA PRO A 33 23.25 28.85 30.53
C PRO A 33 23.91 30.24 30.38
N ALA A 34 25.00 30.49 31.11
CA ALA A 34 25.65 31.80 31.14
C ALA A 34 26.00 32.35 29.73
N TYR A 35 26.33 31.46 28.78
CA TYR A 35 26.64 31.84 27.40
C TYR A 35 25.41 32.35 26.62
N ALA A 36 24.20 31.92 26.95
CA ALA A 36 22.98 32.36 26.28
C ALA A 36 22.58 33.80 26.68
N ARG A 37 22.96 34.23 27.89
CA ARG A 37 22.77 35.61 28.37
C ARG A 37 23.64 36.64 27.63
N GLU A 38 24.76 36.22 27.05
CA GLU A 38 25.66 37.10 26.28
C GLU A 38 25.30 37.21 24.79
N ILE A 39 24.55 36.26 24.25
CA ILE A 39 24.29 36.14 22.80
C ILE A 39 22.86 36.59 22.42
N LEU A 40 21.89 36.44 23.34
CA LEU A 40 20.48 36.73 23.08
C LEU A 40 20.14 38.20 23.35
N SER A 41 19.19 38.75 22.58
CA SER A 41 18.71 40.11 22.79
C SER A 41 17.92 40.23 24.10
N SER A 42 17.86 41.42 24.70
CA SER A 42 17.15 41.66 25.97
C SER A 42 15.67 41.28 25.90
N GLN A 43 15.02 41.49 24.76
CA GLN A 43 13.63 41.07 24.52
C GLN A 43 13.50 39.54 24.50
N THR A 44 14.47 38.84 23.91
CA THR A 44 14.48 37.37 23.83
C THR A 44 14.76 36.75 25.19
N LEU A 45 15.64 37.35 25.99
CA LEU A 45 15.93 36.91 27.35
C LEU A 45 14.72 37.09 28.27
N SER A 46 14.05 38.24 28.21
CA SER A 46 12.84 38.49 29.01
C SER A 46 11.71 37.51 28.68
N ALA A 47 11.50 37.21 27.40
CA ALA A 47 10.49 36.23 26.99
C ALA A 47 10.86 34.79 27.40
N LEU A 48 12.16 34.47 27.42
CA LEU A 48 12.65 33.17 27.87
C LEU A 48 12.53 33.01 29.39
N GLU A 49 12.82 34.07 30.16
CA GLU A 49 12.63 34.10 31.61
C GLU A 49 11.16 33.95 31.99
N GLU A 50 10.26 34.68 31.32
CA GLU A 50 8.80 34.56 31.52
C GLU A 50 8.32 33.13 31.24
N PHE A 51 8.77 32.53 30.12
CA PHE A 51 8.46 31.14 29.78
C PHE A 51 8.96 30.12 30.80
N LEU A 52 10.19 30.27 31.30
CA LEU A 52 10.75 29.38 32.33
C LEU A 52 10.02 29.54 33.66
N GLN A 53 9.59 30.76 34.00
CA GLN A 53 8.83 31.03 35.21
C GLN A 53 7.43 30.42 35.15
N GLU A 54 6.74 30.51 34.00
CA GLU A 54 5.48 29.80 33.74
C GLU A 54 5.65 28.27 33.85
N LYS A 55 6.72 27.71 33.27
CA LYS A 55 7.03 26.27 33.32
C LYS A 55 7.22 25.79 34.76
N LYS A 56 8.01 26.53 35.56
CA LYS A 56 8.26 26.21 36.97
C LYS A 56 6.98 26.28 37.81
N GLN A 57 6.14 27.29 37.57
CA GLN A 57 4.88 27.44 38.28
C GLN A 57 3.88 26.32 37.92
N ALA A 58 3.87 25.86 36.67
CA ALA A 58 3.07 24.71 36.23
C ALA A 58 3.54 23.40 36.89
N GLU A 59 4.86 23.17 36.97
CA GLU A 59 5.46 22.01 37.66
C GLU A 59 5.12 22.00 39.16
N GLU A 60 5.24 23.14 39.85
CA GLU A 60 4.87 23.25 41.27
C GLU A 60 3.37 23.01 41.52
N ASN A 61 2.50 23.49 40.62
CA ASN A 61 1.06 23.23 40.69
C ASN A 61 0.74 21.74 40.43
N PHE A 62 1.42 21.11 39.47
CA PHE A 62 1.28 19.69 39.17
C PHE A 62 1.69 18.80 40.36
N GLU A 63 2.80 19.13 41.04
CA GLU A 63 3.28 18.42 42.23
C GLU A 63 2.29 18.53 43.41
N ARG A 64 1.61 19.68 43.55
CA ARG A 64 0.54 19.89 44.55
C ARG A 64 -0.68 19.01 44.27
N LEU A 65 -1.15 18.97 43.02
CA LEU A 65 -2.28 18.15 42.60
C LEU A 65 -2.03 16.66 42.79
N ARG A 66 -0.81 16.20 42.46
CA ARG A 66 -0.39 14.82 42.69
C ARG A 66 -0.47 14.43 44.18
N LYS A 67 0.02 15.28 45.07
CA LYS A 67 -0.04 15.05 46.52
C LYS A 67 -1.46 15.07 47.08
N GLN A 68 -2.35 15.90 46.53
CA GLN A 68 -3.77 15.91 46.91
C GLN A 68 -4.46 14.58 46.55
N ASN A 69 -4.24 14.06 45.33
CA ASN A 69 -4.83 12.81 44.87
C ASN A 69 -4.25 11.55 45.58
N GLU A 70 -2.98 11.57 46.00
CA GLU A 70 -2.36 10.45 46.74
C GLU A 70 -2.85 10.31 48.20
N SER A 71 -3.43 11.38 48.78
CA SER A 71 -3.77 11.43 50.22
C SER A 71 -5.15 10.88 50.62
N GLY A 72 -6.02 10.55 49.66
CA GLY A 72 -7.27 9.82 49.92
C GLY A 72 -8.23 10.46 50.93
N VAL A 73 -8.20 11.80 51.10
CA VAL A 73 -9.10 12.50 52.02
C VAL A 73 -10.43 12.78 51.31
N ASP A 74 -11.45 11.97 51.62
CA ASP A 74 -12.86 12.30 51.42
C ASP A 74 -13.26 13.39 52.43
N ASP A 75 -12.93 14.65 52.16
CA ASP A 75 -13.52 15.78 52.87
C ASP A 75 -14.01 16.88 51.92
N VAL A 76 -15.32 17.11 52.06
CA VAL A 76 -16.08 18.33 51.78
C VAL A 76 -16.34 18.73 50.31
N LEU A 77 -17.63 18.56 49.99
CA LEU A 77 -18.53 19.14 48.99
C LEU A 77 -18.33 20.61 48.48
N GLU A 78 -17.18 21.27 48.64
CA GLU A 78 -17.03 22.71 48.29
C GLU A 78 -15.87 23.09 47.34
N ALA A 79 -15.32 22.16 46.55
CA ALA A 79 -14.32 22.49 45.51
C ALA A 79 -14.77 22.11 44.08
N ARG A 80 -16.07 22.23 43.77
CA ARG A 80 -16.65 21.74 42.50
C ARG A 80 -16.33 22.56 41.25
N ASP A 81 -15.62 23.68 41.36
CA ASP A 81 -15.34 24.59 40.22
C ASP A 81 -13.91 24.51 39.63
N ASN A 82 -12.90 24.06 40.39
CA ASN A 82 -11.48 24.27 40.00
C ASN A 82 -10.78 23.10 39.28
N ARG A 83 -11.49 22.22 38.55
CA ARG A 83 -10.85 21.09 37.82
C ARG A 83 -10.46 21.35 36.36
N LEU A 84 -10.79 22.51 35.81
CA LEU A 84 -10.21 22.97 34.53
C LEU A 84 -8.76 23.44 34.70
N ASP A 85 -8.42 23.94 35.89
CA ASP A 85 -7.05 24.28 36.28
C ASP A 85 -6.12 23.04 36.26
N GLU A 86 -6.65 21.82 36.45
CA GLU A 86 -5.87 20.58 36.37
C GLU A 86 -5.34 20.31 34.96
N LEU A 87 -6.17 20.48 33.92
CA LEU A 87 -5.78 20.30 32.52
C LEU A 87 -4.83 21.39 32.05
N ASP A 88 -5.07 22.62 32.49
CA ASP A 88 -4.21 23.76 32.17
C ASP A 88 -2.88 23.67 32.93
N ALA A 89 -2.85 23.05 34.13
CA ALA A 89 -1.63 22.73 34.87
C ALA A 89 -0.83 21.56 34.27
N ILE A 90 -1.48 20.53 33.71
CA ILE A 90 -0.79 19.47 32.96
C ILE A 90 -0.22 20.06 31.65
N GLY A 91 -0.97 20.92 30.97
CA GLY A 91 -0.56 21.56 29.72
C GLY A 91 -0.56 20.62 28.50
N GLU A 92 -0.78 21.19 27.32
CA GLU A 92 -0.75 20.45 26.05
C GLU A 92 0.68 20.03 25.67
N ASP A 93 0.90 18.76 25.32
CA ASP A 93 2.13 18.34 24.62
C ASP A 93 1.88 18.14 23.12
N TRP A 94 2.36 19.09 22.31
CA TRP A 94 2.26 19.01 20.85
C TRP A 94 3.04 17.85 20.23
N ARG A 95 4.09 17.33 20.90
CA ARG A 95 4.83 16.16 20.42
C ARG A 95 3.98 14.89 20.50
N LEU A 96 3.05 14.85 21.46
CA LEU A 96 2.06 13.79 21.63
C LEU A 96 0.75 14.07 20.87
N SER A 97 0.68 15.18 20.13
CA SER A 97 -0.53 15.66 19.42
C SER A 97 -1.74 15.84 20.33
N GLN A 98 -1.51 16.34 21.55
CA GLN A 98 -2.56 16.66 22.51
C GLN A 98 -3.13 18.06 22.26
N PHE A 99 -4.46 18.14 22.16
CA PHE A 99 -5.19 19.39 22.01
C PHE A 99 -6.43 19.36 22.90
N TRP A 100 -6.64 20.38 23.71
CA TRP A 100 -7.74 20.38 24.66
C TRP A 100 -9.04 20.88 24.03
N TYR A 101 -10.16 20.18 24.29
CA TYR A 101 -11.49 20.65 23.92
C TYR A 101 -11.88 21.92 24.69
N GLU A 102 -12.61 22.82 24.03
CA GLU A 102 -13.26 23.95 24.70
C GLU A 102 -14.33 23.47 25.69
N GLU A 103 -14.61 24.25 26.72
CA GLU A 103 -15.51 23.85 27.80
C GLU A 103 -16.93 23.49 27.32
N ASN A 104 -17.48 24.24 26.35
CA ASN A 104 -18.77 23.90 25.74
C ASN A 104 -18.76 22.54 25.04
N THR A 105 -17.65 22.20 24.36
CA THR A 105 -17.48 20.91 23.69
C THR A 105 -17.44 19.79 24.74
N VAL A 106 -16.64 19.96 25.79
CA VAL A 106 -16.53 19.01 26.90
C VAL A 106 -17.90 18.79 27.54
N ASN A 107 -18.59 19.85 27.94
CA ASN A 107 -19.90 19.75 28.60
C ASN A 107 -20.93 19.02 27.73
N THR A 108 -20.97 19.31 26.43
CA THR A 108 -21.90 18.66 25.48
C THR A 108 -21.62 17.16 25.35
N ILE A 109 -20.35 16.78 25.16
CA ILE A 109 -19.96 15.37 25.04
C ILE A 109 -20.20 14.63 26.35
N VAL A 110 -19.80 15.21 27.49
CA VAL A 110 -19.97 14.62 28.81
C VAL A 110 -21.44 14.37 29.13
N GLU A 111 -22.34 15.31 28.78
CA GLU A 111 -23.78 15.10 28.89
C GLU A 111 -24.29 13.98 28.03
N GLU A 112 -23.93 13.97 26.76
CA GLU A 112 -24.34 12.93 25.83
C GLU A 112 -23.90 11.55 26.32
N VAL A 113 -22.65 11.41 26.77
CA VAL A 113 -22.11 10.15 27.29
C VAL A 113 -22.82 9.74 28.58
N ALA A 114 -23.03 10.67 29.52
CA ALA A 114 -23.68 10.41 30.80
C ALA A 114 -25.12 9.94 30.63
N ASP A 115 -25.91 10.64 29.82
CA ASP A 115 -27.34 10.35 29.58
C ASP A 115 -27.53 9.01 28.86
N ASN A 116 -26.53 8.59 28.10
CA ASN A 116 -26.58 7.38 27.28
C ASN A 116 -25.89 6.17 27.89
N THR A 117 -25.29 6.30 29.07
CA THR A 117 -24.64 5.21 29.79
C THR A 117 -25.55 4.71 30.92
N PRO A 118 -25.81 3.39 31.01
CA PRO A 118 -26.61 2.84 32.11
C PRO A 118 -26.04 3.22 33.49
N PRO A 119 -26.87 3.34 34.55
CA PRO A 119 -26.38 3.52 35.91
C PRO A 119 -25.39 2.42 36.29
N GLY A 120 -24.19 2.80 36.75
CA GLY A 120 -23.10 1.87 37.06
C GLY A 120 -22.38 1.27 35.84
N GLY A 121 -22.70 1.71 34.62
CA GLY A 121 -22.03 1.30 33.40
C GLY A 121 -20.55 1.69 33.35
N ARG A 122 -19.79 0.97 32.50
CA ARG A 122 -18.36 1.22 32.27
C ARG A 122 -18.14 2.12 31.07
N ILE A 123 -17.33 3.16 31.25
CA ILE A 123 -16.97 4.11 30.19
C ILE A 123 -15.46 4.07 29.96
N ALA A 124 -15.05 3.96 28.69
CA ALA A 124 -13.65 4.10 28.29
C ALA A 124 -13.44 5.38 27.46
N CYS A 125 -12.50 6.21 27.87
CA CYS A 125 -12.01 7.37 27.14
C CYS A 125 -10.67 7.00 26.52
N ILE A 126 -10.63 6.84 25.20
CA ILE A 126 -9.39 6.51 24.46
C ILE A 126 -8.85 7.77 23.83
N SER A 127 -7.63 8.15 24.24
CA SER A 127 -6.95 9.36 23.79
C SER A 127 -7.77 10.65 23.99
N THR A 128 -8.64 10.67 25.01
CA THR A 128 -9.62 11.74 25.29
C THR A 128 -9.55 12.22 26.75
N PRO A 129 -8.39 12.72 27.22
CA PRO A 129 -8.19 13.10 28.62
C PRO A 129 -9.14 14.23 29.09
N THR A 130 -9.46 15.17 28.20
CA THR A 130 -10.40 16.27 28.51
C THR A 130 -11.81 15.78 28.82
N ILE A 131 -12.30 14.80 28.07
CA ILE A 131 -13.62 14.20 28.29
C ILE A 131 -13.62 13.35 29.56
N PHE A 132 -12.54 12.59 29.81
CA PHE A 132 -12.40 11.81 31.03
C PHE A 132 -12.51 12.67 32.30
N ILE A 133 -11.81 13.80 32.34
CA ILE A 133 -11.85 14.73 33.48
C ILE A 133 -13.25 15.35 33.63
N GLY A 134 -13.88 15.72 32.53
CA GLY A 134 -15.27 16.21 32.53
C GLY A 134 -16.26 15.16 33.07
N LEU A 135 -16.11 13.89 32.69
CA LEU A 135 -16.94 12.79 33.18
C LEU A 135 -16.71 12.51 34.66
N LYS A 136 -15.47 12.55 35.15
CA LYS A 136 -15.16 12.42 36.59
C LYS A 136 -15.82 13.52 37.43
N ARG A 137 -15.96 14.73 36.89
CA ARG A 137 -16.68 15.83 37.55
C ARG A 137 -18.19 15.57 37.64
N LYS A 138 -18.80 15.09 36.55
CA LYS A 138 -20.27 14.98 36.42
C LYS A 138 -20.85 13.66 36.95
N CYS A 139 -20.13 12.55 36.78
CA CYS A 139 -20.63 11.19 37.04
C CYS A 139 -19.63 10.36 37.86
N PRO A 140 -19.33 10.75 39.11
CA PRO A 140 -18.33 10.05 39.94
C PRO A 140 -18.72 8.60 40.26
N SER A 141 -20.00 8.24 40.13
CA SER A 141 -20.52 6.89 40.39
C SER A 141 -20.34 5.90 39.23
N GLN A 142 -19.87 6.35 38.06
CA GLN A 142 -19.59 5.47 36.91
C GLN A 142 -18.16 4.93 36.94
N SER A 143 -17.97 3.72 36.41
CA SER A 143 -16.63 3.14 36.25
C SER A 143 -15.95 3.74 35.02
N LEU A 144 -15.00 4.64 35.24
CA LEU A 144 -14.35 5.45 34.21
C LEU A 144 -12.90 5.01 34.01
N TYR A 145 -12.50 4.82 32.75
CA TYR A 145 -11.13 4.44 32.39
C TYR A 145 -10.56 5.36 31.32
N LEU A 146 -9.36 5.89 31.55
CA LEU A 146 -8.59 6.69 30.59
C LEU A 146 -7.48 5.83 29.97
N PHE A 147 -7.55 5.63 28.67
CA PHE A 147 -6.48 5.02 27.86
C PHE A 147 -5.68 6.14 27.22
N GLU A 148 -4.50 6.43 27.77
CA GLU A 148 -3.67 7.55 27.33
C GLU A 148 -2.18 7.19 27.31
N TYR A 149 -1.43 7.75 26.36
CA TYR A 149 0.01 7.48 26.24
C TYR A 149 0.82 8.30 27.24
N ASP A 150 0.35 9.51 27.54
CA ASP A 150 1.01 10.43 28.46
C ASP A 150 0.91 9.95 29.91
N THR A 151 2.07 9.61 30.47
CA THR A 151 2.20 9.07 31.83
C THR A 151 1.92 10.11 32.92
N ARG A 152 1.82 11.40 32.60
CA ARG A 152 1.39 12.44 33.57
C ARG A 152 -0.01 12.17 34.10
N PHE A 153 -0.86 11.53 33.32
CA PHE A 153 -2.21 11.12 33.74
C PHE A 153 -2.21 9.91 34.71
N SER A 154 -1.05 9.32 35.03
CA SER A 154 -0.93 8.24 36.03
C SER A 154 -1.40 8.64 37.44
N MET A 155 -1.50 9.94 37.71
CA MET A 155 -2.07 10.47 38.96
C MET A 155 -3.54 10.05 39.21
N TYR A 156 -4.26 9.62 38.17
CA TYR A 156 -5.61 9.06 38.30
C TYR A 156 -5.61 7.58 38.71
N GLY A 157 -4.45 7.03 39.09
CA GLY A 157 -4.30 5.72 39.72
C GLY A 157 -4.93 4.60 38.90
N THR A 158 -5.89 3.88 39.49
CA THR A 158 -6.50 2.70 38.89
C THR A 158 -7.40 2.99 37.68
N ASP A 159 -7.76 4.25 37.48
CA ASP A 159 -8.59 4.68 36.35
C ASP A 159 -7.75 5.00 35.11
N PHE A 160 -6.45 5.24 35.28
CA PHE A 160 -5.50 5.42 34.19
C PHE A 160 -4.96 4.09 33.68
N ILE A 161 -4.84 4.00 32.35
CA ILE A 161 -4.29 2.86 31.63
C ILE A 161 -3.33 3.42 30.60
N HIS A 162 -2.03 3.13 30.79
CA HIS A 162 -1.03 3.50 29.80
C HIS A 162 -1.33 2.79 28.47
N TYR A 163 -1.52 3.57 27.41
CA TYR A 163 -2.02 3.10 26.13
C TYR A 163 -1.11 3.56 24.98
N ASN A 164 -0.57 2.59 24.25
CA ASN A 164 0.14 2.83 23.00
C ASN A 164 -0.70 2.27 21.84
N TYR A 165 -1.24 3.16 20.99
CA TYR A 165 -2.04 2.73 19.84
C TYR A 165 -1.26 1.85 18.85
N ASN A 166 0.08 1.86 18.85
CA ASN A 166 0.88 0.93 18.03
C ASN A 166 0.80 -0.52 18.51
N GLU A 167 0.42 -0.73 19.77
CA GLU A 167 0.26 -2.02 20.43
C GLU A 167 -1.16 -2.12 21.02
N PRO A 168 -2.22 -2.10 20.18
CA PRO A 168 -3.60 -1.88 20.63
C PRO A 168 -4.18 -2.98 21.55
N GLN A 169 -3.47 -4.10 21.71
CA GLN A 169 -3.79 -5.23 22.57
C GLN A 169 -3.07 -5.21 23.93
N GLU A 170 -2.10 -4.31 24.11
CA GLU A 170 -1.21 -4.25 25.27
C GLU A 170 -1.74 -3.33 26.36
N PHE A 171 -2.77 -3.81 27.08
CA PHE A 171 -3.27 -3.24 28.34
C PHE A 171 -3.40 -4.37 29.38
N ARG A 172 -2.29 -5.12 29.54
CA ARG A 172 -2.25 -6.41 30.26
C ARG A 172 -2.83 -6.35 31.67
N ASP A 173 -2.66 -5.23 32.35
CA ASP A 173 -3.10 -5.02 33.73
C ASP A 173 -4.63 -4.85 33.86
N LYS A 174 -5.34 -4.74 32.73
CA LYS A 174 -6.79 -4.51 32.66
C LYS A 174 -7.50 -5.42 31.66
N LEU A 175 -7.03 -6.67 31.52
CA LEU A 175 -7.69 -7.70 30.69
C LEU A 175 -9.16 -7.92 31.05
N SER A 176 -9.55 -7.66 32.31
CA SER A 176 -10.95 -7.74 32.79
C SER A 176 -11.90 -6.71 32.16
N LEU A 177 -11.37 -5.71 31.43
CA LEU A 177 -12.20 -4.75 30.70
C LEU A 177 -12.65 -5.27 29.34
N ARG A 178 -12.01 -6.31 28.80
CA ARG A 178 -12.32 -6.82 27.47
C ARG A 178 -13.76 -7.31 27.38
N GLY A 179 -14.51 -6.84 26.39
CA GLY A 179 -15.91 -7.22 26.22
C GLY A 179 -16.87 -6.66 27.28
N THR A 180 -16.47 -5.67 28.08
CA THR A 180 -17.27 -5.21 29.24
C THR A 180 -17.66 -3.74 29.22
N VAL A 181 -17.19 -2.95 28.25
CA VAL A 181 -17.41 -1.51 28.22
C VAL A 181 -18.74 -1.15 27.55
N ASP A 182 -19.54 -0.31 28.21
CA ASP A 182 -20.88 0.12 27.77
C ASP A 182 -20.81 1.31 26.82
N TYR A 183 -19.90 2.26 27.09
CA TYR A 183 -19.72 3.45 26.28
C TYR A 183 -18.24 3.72 26.02
N ILE A 184 -17.85 3.96 24.77
CA ILE A 184 -16.48 4.27 24.38
C ILE A 184 -16.43 5.62 23.66
N VAL A 185 -15.62 6.54 24.18
CA VAL A 185 -15.31 7.82 23.53
C VAL A 185 -13.89 7.75 22.98
N VAL A 186 -13.72 8.16 21.72
CA VAL A 186 -12.47 8.02 20.98
C VAL A 186 -12.10 9.33 20.32
N ASP A 187 -10.85 9.77 20.50
CA ASP A 187 -10.22 10.86 19.75
C ASP A 187 -8.79 10.45 19.38
N PRO A 188 -8.58 9.85 18.20
CA PRO A 188 -7.27 9.33 17.84
C PRO A 188 -6.23 10.45 17.76
N PRO A 189 -5.03 10.28 18.35
CA PRO A 189 -4.03 11.35 18.47
C PRO A 189 -3.49 11.83 17.11
N PHE A 190 -3.62 11.02 16.06
CA PHE A 190 -3.18 11.39 14.72
C PHE A 190 -4.31 11.22 13.70
N LEU A 191 -4.46 12.22 12.83
CA LEU A 191 -5.36 12.19 11.67
C LEU A 191 -4.80 11.30 10.56
N SER A 192 -4.74 10.00 10.82
CA SER A 192 -4.27 8.98 9.87
C SER A 192 -5.16 7.75 9.93
N VAL A 193 -5.30 7.11 8.77
CA VAL A 193 -6.06 5.85 8.63
C VAL A 193 -5.49 4.75 9.52
N GLU A 194 -4.17 4.70 9.66
CA GLU A 194 -3.48 3.71 10.49
C GLU A 194 -3.79 3.90 11.97
N CYS A 195 -3.70 5.14 12.47
CA CYS A 195 -4.03 5.46 13.86
C CYS A 195 -5.48 5.11 14.17
N LEU A 196 -6.43 5.60 13.38
CA LEU A 196 -7.86 5.31 13.55
C LEU A 196 -8.15 3.80 13.51
N ALA A 197 -7.56 3.05 12.57
CA ALA A 197 -7.77 1.60 12.47
C ALA A 197 -7.23 0.85 13.69
N LYS A 198 -6.03 1.21 14.18
CA LYS A 198 -5.47 0.59 15.39
C LYS A 198 -6.25 0.95 16.64
N THR A 199 -6.71 2.20 16.77
CA THR A 199 -7.60 2.60 17.86
C THR A 199 -8.91 1.83 17.83
N MET A 200 -9.49 1.57 16.65
CA MET A 200 -10.69 0.74 16.52
C MET A 200 -10.47 -0.72 16.92
N LEU A 201 -9.25 -1.27 16.78
CA LEU A 201 -8.94 -2.60 17.35
C LEU A 201 -9.05 -2.60 18.88
N THR A 202 -8.59 -1.53 19.54
CA THR A 202 -8.78 -1.37 20.99
C THR A 202 -10.25 -1.23 21.36
N VAL A 203 -11.03 -0.46 20.58
CA VAL A 203 -12.49 -0.36 20.75
C VAL A 203 -13.15 -1.74 20.66
N ASP A 204 -12.79 -2.54 19.65
CA ASP A 204 -13.33 -3.90 19.47
C ASP A 204 -12.98 -4.85 20.60
N LEU A 205 -11.79 -4.69 21.22
CA LEU A 205 -11.41 -5.48 22.39
C LEU A 205 -12.21 -5.09 23.64
N LEU A 206 -12.59 -3.81 23.78
CA LEU A 206 -13.24 -3.28 24.98
C LEU A 206 -14.78 -3.39 24.94
N LYS A 207 -15.38 -3.19 23.75
CA LYS A 207 -16.84 -3.10 23.59
C LYS A 207 -17.55 -4.39 24.01
N LYS A 208 -18.68 -4.27 24.72
CA LYS A 208 -19.61 -5.40 24.88
C LYS A 208 -20.08 -5.91 23.51
N GLU A 209 -20.32 -7.21 23.40
CA GLU A 209 -20.77 -7.86 22.15
C GLU A 209 -22.04 -7.23 21.57
N SER A 210 -22.93 -6.73 22.43
CA SER A 210 -24.13 -5.99 22.02
C SER A 210 -24.38 -4.78 22.92
N GLY A 211 -24.98 -3.73 22.35
CA GLY A 211 -25.42 -2.55 23.08
C GLY A 211 -24.33 -1.52 23.41
N CYS A 212 -23.07 -1.74 23.03
CA CYS A 212 -22.00 -0.76 23.25
C CYS A 212 -22.18 0.48 22.35
N LYS A 213 -22.21 1.66 22.99
CA LYS A 213 -22.28 2.96 22.32
C LYS A 213 -20.87 3.49 22.08
N ILE A 214 -20.62 3.98 20.87
CA ILE A 214 -19.31 4.46 20.44
C ILE A 214 -19.47 5.87 19.89
N MET A 215 -18.68 6.79 20.44
CA MET A 215 -18.50 8.15 19.96
C MET A 215 -17.07 8.33 19.45
N VAL A 216 -16.92 8.82 18.21
CA VAL A 216 -15.62 9.09 17.61
C VAL A 216 -15.55 10.56 17.19
N CYS A 217 -14.66 11.32 17.83
CA CYS A 217 -14.26 12.65 17.39
C CYS A 217 -12.99 12.53 16.57
N THR A 218 -13.01 13.02 15.33
CA THR A 218 -11.84 13.02 14.45
C THR A 218 -12.06 14.02 13.31
N GLY A 219 -11.09 14.16 12.40
CA GLY A 219 -11.19 15.06 11.26
C GLY A 219 -12.28 14.63 10.26
N ALA A 220 -12.95 15.59 9.63
CA ALA A 220 -14.04 15.39 8.67
C ALA A 220 -13.64 14.50 7.47
N THR A 221 -12.36 14.49 7.10
CA THR A 221 -11.84 13.63 6.02
C THR A 221 -11.86 12.14 6.38
N MET A 222 -12.01 11.78 7.66
CA MET A 222 -12.01 10.39 8.14
C MET A 222 -13.44 9.79 8.26
N SER A 223 -14.51 10.56 8.04
CA SER A 223 -15.90 10.12 8.29
C SER A 223 -16.27 8.80 7.59
N ASP A 224 -15.89 8.64 6.32
CA ASP A 224 -16.15 7.41 5.56
C ASP A 224 -15.41 6.18 6.15
N ILE A 225 -14.21 6.39 6.71
CA ILE A 225 -13.44 5.32 7.34
C ILE A 225 -14.05 4.96 8.70
N VAL A 226 -14.45 5.96 9.49
CA VAL A 226 -15.17 5.78 10.76
C VAL A 226 -16.43 4.95 10.55
N TYR A 227 -17.25 5.30 9.55
CA TYR A 227 -18.46 4.54 9.22
C TYR A 227 -18.15 3.09 8.84
N ARG A 228 -17.09 2.83 8.07
CA ARG A 228 -16.72 1.45 7.70
C ARG A 228 -16.24 0.62 8.88
N LEU A 229 -15.51 1.22 9.81
CA LEU A 229 -14.88 0.52 10.94
C LEU A 229 -15.86 0.22 12.07
N CYS A 230 -16.66 1.20 12.50
CA CYS A 230 -17.51 1.06 13.68
C CYS A 230 -18.99 1.42 13.44
N LYS A 231 -19.40 1.64 12.18
CA LYS A 231 -20.76 2.03 11.80
C LYS A 231 -21.23 3.34 12.44
N ALA A 232 -20.30 4.18 12.89
CA ALA A 232 -20.61 5.50 13.41
C ALA A 232 -20.82 6.51 12.27
N ARG A 233 -21.91 7.26 12.33
CA ARG A 233 -22.31 8.27 11.33
C ARG A 233 -22.03 9.67 11.85
N ARG A 234 -21.71 10.60 10.95
CA ARG A 234 -21.43 11.99 11.31
C ARG A 234 -22.67 12.65 11.93
N THR A 235 -22.44 13.43 12.97
CA THR A 235 -23.46 14.26 13.62
C THR A 235 -23.36 15.70 13.16
N VAL A 236 -24.40 16.49 13.42
CA VAL A 236 -24.40 17.95 13.23
C VAL A 236 -23.51 18.68 14.24
N PHE A 237 -22.99 17.99 15.24
CA PHE A 237 -22.17 18.56 16.29
C PHE A 237 -20.70 18.65 15.86
N GLU A 238 -20.11 19.83 16.07
CA GLU A 238 -18.75 20.16 15.69
C GLU A 238 -17.89 20.39 16.95
N PRO A 239 -17.01 19.45 17.33
CA PRO A 239 -16.11 19.63 18.46
C PRO A 239 -15.11 20.76 18.22
N LYS A 240 -14.97 21.66 19.20
CA LYS A 240 -14.02 22.79 19.19
C LYS A 240 -12.92 22.63 20.24
N HIS A 241 -11.73 23.10 19.91
CA HIS A 241 -10.53 23.01 20.74
C HIS A 241 -10.05 24.39 21.21
N LYS A 242 -9.52 24.47 22.44
CA LYS A 242 -9.02 25.70 23.05
C LYS A 242 -8.01 26.39 22.11
N GLY A 243 -8.14 27.71 21.99
CA GLY A 243 -7.23 28.55 21.22
C GLY A 243 -7.35 28.46 19.70
N ASN A 244 -8.30 27.68 19.15
CA ASN A 244 -8.58 27.54 17.72
C ASN A 244 -7.32 27.29 16.85
N ARG A 245 -6.33 26.58 17.42
CA ARG A 245 -5.00 26.38 16.82
C ARG A 245 -4.99 25.28 15.75
N LEU A 246 -6.00 24.41 15.75
CA LEU A 246 -6.19 23.36 14.76
C LEU A 246 -6.91 23.90 13.52
N LYS A 247 -6.29 23.75 12.35
CA LYS A 247 -6.88 24.14 11.06
C LYS A 247 -7.81 23.08 10.47
N ASN A 248 -7.74 21.85 10.98
CA ASN A 248 -8.52 20.73 10.46
C ASN A 248 -9.95 20.81 10.98
N GLU A 249 -10.91 20.58 10.09
CA GLU A 249 -12.32 20.49 10.44
C GLU A 249 -12.57 19.19 11.22
N PHE A 250 -12.95 19.30 12.50
CA PHE A 250 -13.30 18.14 13.34
C PHE A 250 -14.81 17.87 13.32
N ARG A 251 -15.17 16.60 13.45
CA ARG A 251 -16.54 16.09 13.44
C ARG A 251 -16.72 14.99 14.47
N CYS A 252 -17.90 14.97 15.08
CA CYS A 252 -18.34 13.90 15.99
C CYS A 252 -19.17 12.86 15.23
N HIS A 253 -18.93 11.58 15.49
CA HIS A 253 -19.61 10.46 14.86
C HIS A 253 -20.16 9.49 15.91
N LEU A 254 -21.38 8.99 15.72
CA LEU A 254 -22.06 8.08 16.65
C LEU A 254 -22.54 6.81 15.97
N ASN A 255 -22.33 5.64 16.60
CA ASN A 255 -22.87 4.34 16.13
C ASN A 255 -24.33 4.10 16.58
N TYR A 256 -24.92 5.03 17.31
CA TYR A 256 -26.29 4.98 17.81
C TYR A 256 -27.01 6.29 17.49
N LYS A 257 -28.35 6.26 17.55
CA LYS A 257 -29.18 7.45 17.35
C LYS A 257 -29.25 8.24 18.67
N SER A 258 -28.73 9.47 18.66
CA SER A 258 -28.81 10.40 19.79
C SER A 258 -30.02 11.33 19.69
N GLU A 259 -30.60 11.68 20.84
CA GLU A 259 -31.64 12.72 20.97
C GLU A 259 -31.08 14.14 20.92
N LYS A 260 -29.79 14.34 21.25
CA LYS A 260 -29.13 15.66 21.26
C LYS A 260 -28.24 15.86 20.05
N LEU A 261 -27.42 14.85 19.72
CA LEU A 261 -26.42 14.91 18.65
C LEU A 261 -26.94 14.19 17.40
N HIS A 262 -27.91 14.80 16.71
CA HIS A 262 -28.53 14.20 15.54
C HIS A 262 -27.52 13.95 14.41
N TRP A 263 -27.75 12.87 13.66
CA TRP A 263 -26.97 12.60 12.44
C TRP A 263 -27.20 13.68 11.40
N ASP A 264 -26.14 14.06 10.70
CA ASP A 264 -26.21 15.01 9.59
C ASP A 264 -26.82 14.33 8.36
N GLU A 265 -28.03 14.74 7.97
CA GLU A 265 -28.76 14.19 6.83
C GLU A 265 -28.11 14.53 5.48
N ASN A 266 -27.22 15.53 5.43
CA ASN A 266 -26.50 15.93 4.23
C ASN A 266 -25.18 15.14 4.03
N GLU A 267 -24.87 14.18 4.90
CA GLU A 267 -23.68 13.32 4.75
C GLU A 267 -23.85 12.35 3.55
N LEU A 268 -23.16 12.65 2.44
CA LEU A 268 -23.00 11.74 1.30
C LEU A 268 -22.09 10.57 1.68
N LEU A 269 -22.66 9.51 2.26
CA LEU A 269 -21.99 8.22 2.34
C LEU A 269 -21.85 7.67 0.92
N LEU A 270 -20.61 7.36 0.49
CA LEU A 270 -20.33 6.67 -0.78
C LEU A 270 -20.96 5.27 -0.73
N THR A 271 -22.25 5.20 -1.07
CA THR A 271 -22.97 3.96 -1.26
C THR A 271 -22.56 3.39 -2.61
N THR A 272 -22.01 2.18 -2.62
CA THR A 272 -21.88 1.40 -3.85
C THR A 272 -23.27 1.13 -4.42
N GLU A 273 -23.41 1.30 -5.73
CA GLU A 273 -24.62 1.11 -6.55
C GLU A 273 -25.25 -0.28 -6.39
N THR A 274 -25.93 -0.53 -5.28
CA THR A 274 -27.05 -1.48 -5.13
C THR A 274 -27.53 -1.30 -3.70
N GLY A 275 -28.52 -0.44 -3.47
CA GLY A 275 -29.20 -0.41 -2.18
C GLY A 275 -29.90 -1.74 -1.94
N THR A 276 -29.37 -2.59 -1.07
CA THR A 276 -30.13 -3.51 -0.20
C THR A 276 -29.22 -4.26 0.78
N VAL A 277 -29.58 -4.12 2.06
CA VAL A 277 -29.32 -4.99 3.23
C VAL A 277 -27.87 -5.24 3.65
N ALA A 278 -27.40 -4.43 4.61
CA ALA A 278 -26.22 -4.70 5.44
C ALA A 278 -26.64 -5.15 6.86
N ASP A 279 -27.44 -6.23 6.96
CA ASP A 279 -27.90 -6.79 8.24
C ASP A 279 -27.77 -8.32 8.34
N GLN A 280 -27.02 -8.96 7.44
CA GLN A 280 -26.80 -10.40 7.50
C GLN A 280 -25.36 -10.73 7.11
N LEU A 281 -24.45 -10.71 8.08
CA LEU A 281 -23.20 -11.49 8.09
C LEU A 281 -22.59 -11.36 9.50
N GLY A 282 -22.43 -12.49 10.18
CA GLY A 282 -21.95 -12.57 11.56
C GLY A 282 -20.53 -12.04 11.75
N ASN A 283 -20.24 -11.64 12.98
CA ASN A 283 -19.03 -10.92 13.41
C ASN A 283 -17.69 -11.66 13.24
N ASP A 284 -17.68 -12.94 12.86
CA ASP A 284 -16.46 -13.76 12.84
C ASP A 284 -15.66 -13.72 11.52
N GLU A 285 -16.20 -13.13 10.43
CA GLU A 285 -15.50 -13.08 9.13
C GLU A 285 -14.80 -11.74 8.83
N VAL A 286 -15.01 -10.70 9.62
CA VAL A 286 -14.57 -9.33 9.27
C VAL A 286 -13.07 -9.12 9.52
N LEU A 287 -12.47 -9.81 10.50
CA LEU A 287 -11.05 -9.65 10.85
C LEU A 287 -10.06 -10.24 9.81
N MET A 288 -10.54 -10.98 8.81
CA MET A 288 -9.71 -11.49 7.70
C MET A 288 -9.79 -10.65 6.40
N SER A 289 -10.45 -9.50 6.43
CA SER A 289 -10.84 -8.76 5.21
C SER A 289 -10.25 -7.36 5.06
N PHE A 290 -9.33 -6.92 5.93
CA PHE A 290 -8.53 -5.74 5.58
C PHE A 290 -7.71 -6.08 4.33
N PRO A 291 -7.83 -5.33 3.21
CA PRO A 291 -7.01 -5.58 2.04
C PRO A 291 -5.57 -5.25 2.43
N THR A 292 -4.84 -6.26 2.90
CA THR A 292 -3.39 -6.25 3.01
C THR A 292 -2.89 -5.70 1.68
N ALA A 293 -2.20 -4.55 1.70
CA ALA A 293 -1.68 -3.92 0.50
C ALA A 293 -0.49 -4.73 -0.03
N THR A 294 -0.76 -5.97 -0.43
CA THR A 294 0.23 -6.94 -0.87
C THR A 294 1.02 -6.35 -2.03
N LEU A 295 2.30 -6.75 -2.12
CA LEU A 295 3.19 -6.32 -3.19
C LEU A 295 2.60 -6.53 -4.60
N ILE A 296 1.71 -7.52 -4.76
CA ILE A 296 1.04 -7.81 -6.03
C ILE A 296 0.04 -6.71 -6.38
N ASN A 297 -0.81 -6.29 -5.44
CA ASN A 297 -1.79 -5.22 -5.65
C ASN A 297 -1.09 -3.89 -5.99
N ARG A 298 0.07 -3.63 -5.37
CA ARG A 298 0.89 -2.43 -5.63
C ARG A 298 1.49 -2.36 -7.05
N LYS A 299 1.54 -3.48 -7.79
CA LYS A 299 2.05 -3.47 -9.18
C LYS A 299 1.07 -2.90 -10.19
N GLY A 300 -0.24 -3.02 -9.94
CA GLY A 300 -1.30 -2.56 -10.83
C GLY A 300 -1.26 -1.05 -11.14
N PRO A 301 -1.19 -0.19 -10.11
CA PRO A 301 -1.05 1.27 -10.28
C PRO A 301 0.21 1.68 -11.04
N GLY A 302 1.21 0.79 -11.13
CA GLY A 302 2.37 0.99 -11.97
C GLY A 302 3.25 2.15 -11.52
N GLY A 303 3.58 2.28 -10.22
CA GLY A 303 4.61 3.22 -9.74
C GLY A 303 6.01 2.81 -10.20
N ILE A 304 6.86 2.38 -9.26
CA ILE A 304 8.21 1.85 -9.57
C ILE A 304 8.21 0.55 -10.42
N PHE A 305 7.03 -0.04 -10.67
CA PHE A 305 6.85 -1.31 -11.37
C PHE A 305 6.69 -1.20 -12.88
N LYS A 306 6.70 0.03 -13.45
CA LYS A 306 6.65 0.24 -14.90
C LYS A 306 7.81 -0.46 -15.61
N ALA A 307 7.60 -0.80 -16.87
CA ALA A 307 8.66 -1.35 -17.70
C ALA A 307 9.75 -0.31 -17.95
N HIS A 308 11.01 -0.73 -17.90
CA HIS A 308 12.14 0.11 -18.28
C HIS A 308 12.25 0.11 -19.81
N THR A 309 11.92 1.22 -20.45
CA THR A 309 11.80 1.32 -21.92
C THR A 309 12.83 2.21 -22.58
N ARG A 310 13.61 2.98 -21.82
CA ARG A 310 14.58 3.99 -22.33
C ARG A 310 15.51 3.48 -23.43
N LEU A 311 16.04 2.27 -23.30
CA LEU A 311 17.00 1.69 -24.25
C LEU A 311 16.35 0.79 -25.32
N ARG A 312 15.03 0.58 -25.27
CA ARG A 312 14.33 -0.28 -26.25
C ARG A 312 14.36 0.37 -27.62
N LYS A 313 14.54 -0.45 -28.66
CA LYS A 313 14.75 0.02 -30.04
C LYS A 313 13.45 0.31 -30.79
N GLY A 314 12.31 0.14 -30.14
CA GLY A 314 10.98 0.39 -30.66
C GLY A 314 10.06 -0.82 -30.54
N ALA A 315 8.76 -0.62 -30.79
CA ALA A 315 7.81 -1.72 -30.79
C ALA A 315 8.03 -2.62 -32.01
N ALA A 316 8.38 -3.88 -31.76
CA ALA A 316 8.40 -4.89 -32.81
C ALA A 316 6.96 -5.13 -33.28
N LYS A 317 6.67 -4.85 -34.55
CA LYS A 317 5.35 -4.99 -35.16
C LYS A 317 5.53 -5.33 -36.65
N LEU A 318 4.61 -6.13 -37.19
CA LEU A 318 4.47 -6.27 -38.65
C LEU A 318 4.14 -4.91 -39.29
N ARG A 319 4.28 -4.80 -40.61
CA ARG A 319 3.83 -3.62 -41.36
C ARG A 319 2.29 -3.46 -41.21
N PRO A 320 1.74 -2.24 -41.24
CA PRO A 320 0.29 -2.03 -41.32
C PRO A 320 -0.30 -2.76 -42.53
N LEU A 321 -1.48 -3.38 -42.36
CA LEU A 321 -2.14 -4.10 -43.44
C LEU A 321 -2.78 -3.14 -44.45
N ASP A 322 -2.10 -2.93 -45.57
CA ASP A 322 -2.53 -2.05 -46.67
C ASP A 322 -2.91 -2.84 -47.93
N TYR A 323 -3.22 -2.12 -49.01
CA TYR A 323 -3.63 -2.72 -50.29
C TYR A 323 -2.57 -3.67 -50.87
N ALA A 324 -1.29 -3.33 -50.73
CA ALA A 324 -0.18 -4.12 -51.28
C ALA A 324 -0.13 -5.52 -50.65
N GLU A 325 -0.24 -5.60 -49.33
CA GLU A 325 -0.22 -6.90 -48.64
C GLU A 325 -1.51 -7.72 -48.81
N ARG A 326 -2.67 -7.07 -48.96
CA ARG A 326 -3.95 -7.78 -49.17
C ARG A 326 -4.03 -8.46 -50.53
N ASN A 327 -3.55 -7.81 -51.59
CA ASN A 327 -3.77 -8.25 -52.97
C ASN A 327 -2.51 -8.81 -53.66
N GLY A 328 -1.32 -8.38 -53.22
CA GLY A 328 -0.06 -8.72 -53.85
C GLY A 328 1.01 -9.04 -52.82
N TYR A 329 2.19 -8.45 -53.02
CA TYR A 329 3.28 -8.46 -52.06
C TYR A 329 4.05 -7.13 -52.12
N ILE A 330 4.73 -6.79 -51.03
CA ILE A 330 5.68 -5.69 -50.97
C ILE A 330 7.04 -6.21 -50.52
N ARG A 331 8.10 -5.79 -51.23
CA ARG A 331 9.48 -6.14 -50.91
C ARG A 331 10.09 -5.15 -49.93
N GLY A 332 10.66 -5.66 -48.85
CA GLY A 332 11.53 -4.94 -47.93
C GLY A 332 12.94 -5.51 -47.94
N ILE A 333 13.92 -4.73 -47.48
CA ILE A 333 15.31 -5.20 -47.28
C ILE A 333 15.66 -5.15 -45.80
N VAL A 334 16.27 -6.20 -45.28
CA VAL A 334 16.83 -6.22 -43.92
C VAL A 334 18.07 -5.33 -43.90
N LYS A 335 17.98 -4.18 -43.24
CA LYS A 335 19.11 -3.25 -43.11
C LYS A 335 20.08 -3.67 -42.03
N GLU A 336 19.57 -4.04 -40.87
CA GLU A 336 20.36 -4.45 -39.71
C GLU A 336 19.56 -5.38 -38.82
N ILE A 337 20.27 -6.27 -38.11
CA ILE A 337 19.74 -7.10 -37.03
C ILE A 337 20.36 -6.60 -35.73
N ILE A 338 19.51 -6.22 -34.77
CA ILE A 338 19.92 -5.49 -33.58
C ILE A 338 19.38 -6.14 -32.31
N HIS A 339 20.13 -5.96 -31.22
CA HIS A 339 19.69 -6.34 -29.88
C HIS A 339 18.70 -5.30 -29.31
N ASP A 340 17.58 -5.77 -28.77
CA ASP A 340 16.58 -4.95 -28.07
C ASP A 340 16.64 -5.23 -26.55
N PRO A 341 17.08 -4.26 -25.73
CA PRO A 341 17.19 -4.45 -24.28
C PRO A 341 15.87 -4.90 -23.64
N GLY A 342 15.96 -5.91 -22.77
CA GLY A 342 14.80 -6.52 -22.11
C GLY A 342 14.12 -7.63 -22.93
N ARG A 343 14.53 -7.84 -24.17
CA ARG A 343 14.10 -8.93 -25.05
C ARG A 343 15.20 -9.98 -25.20
N GLY A 344 14.81 -11.25 -25.36
CA GLY A 344 15.75 -12.33 -25.69
C GLY A 344 15.98 -12.49 -27.19
N ALA A 345 14.93 -12.32 -27.98
CA ALA A 345 14.98 -12.38 -29.44
C ALA A 345 15.58 -11.08 -30.04
N PRO A 346 16.44 -11.17 -31.07
CA PRO A 346 16.89 -10.00 -31.80
C PRO A 346 15.76 -9.41 -32.67
N LEU A 347 15.92 -8.13 -33.03
CA LEU A 347 15.01 -7.42 -33.93
C LEU A 347 15.68 -7.19 -35.28
N ALA A 348 14.91 -7.20 -36.35
CA ALA A 348 15.35 -6.82 -37.68
C ALA A 348 14.77 -5.47 -38.07
N LYS A 349 15.60 -4.50 -38.47
CA LYS A 349 15.12 -3.28 -39.11
C LYS A 349 14.94 -3.55 -40.60
N VAL A 350 13.69 -3.62 -41.04
CA VAL A 350 13.33 -3.89 -42.43
C VAL A 350 12.88 -2.58 -43.08
N GLN A 351 13.51 -2.20 -44.19
CA GLN A 351 13.18 -0.98 -44.91
C GLN A 351 12.31 -1.30 -46.13
N PHE A 352 11.12 -0.70 -46.17
CA PHE A 352 10.18 -0.78 -47.28
C PHE A 352 10.11 0.55 -48.03
N ARG A 353 9.75 0.50 -49.31
CA ARG A 353 9.30 1.70 -50.04
C ARG A 353 7.85 1.99 -49.65
N ASP A 354 7.51 3.26 -49.49
CA ASP A 354 6.12 3.67 -49.28
C ASP A 354 5.35 3.53 -50.61
N PRO A 355 4.20 2.83 -50.65
CA PRO A 355 3.44 2.62 -51.88
C PRO A 355 2.74 3.89 -52.39
N TYR A 356 2.53 4.90 -51.53
CA TYR A 356 1.76 6.10 -51.89
C TYR A 356 2.62 7.37 -52.02
N ARG A 357 3.85 7.37 -51.49
CA ARG A 357 4.74 8.53 -51.48
C ARG A 357 6.18 8.13 -51.79
N TYR A 358 6.98 9.02 -52.36
CA TYR A 358 8.42 8.79 -52.55
C TYR A 358 9.18 8.91 -51.21
N LYS A 359 9.07 7.89 -50.36
CA LYS A 359 9.76 7.80 -49.07
C LYS A 359 10.07 6.34 -48.73
N LYS A 360 11.11 6.12 -47.92
CA LYS A 360 11.41 4.82 -47.31
C LYS A 360 10.86 4.78 -45.88
N ARG A 361 10.15 3.69 -45.53
CA ARG A 361 9.67 3.45 -44.16
C ARG A 361 10.42 2.27 -43.56
N SER A 362 11.05 2.49 -42.42
CA SER A 362 11.69 1.44 -41.64
C SER A 362 10.70 0.86 -40.63
N GLN A 363 10.62 -0.46 -40.57
CA GLN A 363 9.77 -1.19 -39.65
C GLN A 363 10.61 -2.18 -38.84
N THR A 364 10.30 -2.30 -37.56
CA THR A 364 11.04 -3.18 -36.65
C THR A 364 10.30 -4.52 -36.53
N PHE A 365 10.89 -5.57 -37.08
CA PHE A 365 10.36 -6.94 -37.06
C PHE A 365 11.07 -7.74 -35.97
N ILE A 366 10.44 -8.82 -35.51
CA ILE A 366 11.15 -9.87 -34.77
C ILE A 366 11.93 -10.67 -35.80
N ALA A 367 13.22 -10.89 -35.57
CA ALA A 367 14.03 -11.67 -36.50
C ALA A 367 13.75 -13.17 -36.33
N THR A 368 13.63 -13.87 -37.45
CA THR A 368 13.58 -15.34 -37.49
C THR A 368 14.99 -15.92 -37.55
N GLU A 369 15.14 -17.18 -37.13
CA GLU A 369 16.40 -17.90 -37.38
C GLU A 369 16.66 -17.99 -38.89
N GLY A 370 17.93 -17.83 -39.28
CA GLY A 370 18.35 -17.77 -40.68
C GLY A 370 18.15 -16.42 -41.37
N LEU A 371 17.49 -15.44 -40.73
CA LEU A 371 17.40 -14.09 -41.30
C LEU A 371 18.77 -13.38 -41.25
N HIS A 372 19.19 -12.76 -42.35
CA HIS A 372 20.46 -12.03 -42.42
C HIS A 372 20.32 -10.62 -43.03
N THR A 373 21.33 -9.77 -42.83
CA THR A 373 21.37 -8.43 -43.44
C THR A 373 21.46 -8.53 -44.96
N GLY A 374 20.83 -7.58 -45.66
CA GLY A 374 20.73 -7.57 -47.12
C GLY A 374 19.64 -8.50 -47.68
N GLN A 375 19.10 -9.43 -46.89
CA GLN A 375 18.03 -10.32 -47.34
C GLN A 375 16.77 -9.53 -47.71
N PHE A 376 16.11 -9.94 -48.80
CA PHE A 376 14.79 -9.44 -49.16
C PHE A 376 13.70 -10.20 -48.41
N ILE A 377 12.78 -9.44 -47.81
CA ILE A 377 11.58 -9.96 -47.18
C ILE A 377 10.39 -9.56 -48.04
N TYR A 378 9.53 -10.51 -48.34
CA TYR A 378 8.29 -10.30 -49.07
C TYR A 378 7.10 -10.43 -48.11
N CYS A 379 6.28 -9.38 -48.05
CA CYS A 379 5.07 -9.35 -47.22
C CYS A 379 3.83 -9.27 -48.12
N GLY A 380 2.90 -10.20 -47.98
CA GLY A 380 1.58 -10.14 -48.62
C GLY A 380 1.03 -11.50 -49.07
N LYS A 381 -0.19 -11.49 -49.60
CA LYS A 381 -0.94 -12.68 -50.05
C LYS A 381 -0.22 -13.49 -51.13
N LYS A 382 0.50 -12.82 -52.04
CA LYS A 382 1.23 -13.46 -53.15
C LYS A 382 2.74 -13.62 -52.90
N ALA A 383 3.19 -13.43 -51.65
CA ALA A 383 4.60 -13.64 -51.32
C ALA A 383 4.96 -15.13 -51.36
N THR A 384 6.24 -15.45 -51.58
CA THR A 384 6.73 -16.83 -51.63
C THR A 384 6.87 -17.42 -50.23
N LEU A 385 6.72 -18.74 -50.10
CA LEU A 385 6.84 -19.46 -48.83
C LEU A 385 8.32 -19.64 -48.42
N THR A 386 8.98 -18.56 -48.01
CA THR A 386 10.38 -18.58 -47.54
C THR A 386 10.51 -18.03 -46.13
N VAL A 387 11.51 -18.50 -45.38
CA VAL A 387 11.78 -18.03 -44.01
C VAL A 387 11.98 -16.51 -43.99
N GLY A 388 11.32 -15.85 -43.03
CA GLY A 388 11.32 -14.40 -42.87
C GLY A 388 10.21 -13.66 -43.64
N ASN A 389 9.59 -14.28 -44.65
CA ASN A 389 8.45 -13.68 -45.35
C ASN A 389 7.19 -13.66 -44.48
N VAL A 390 6.29 -12.75 -44.80
CA VAL A 390 5.01 -12.56 -44.10
C VAL A 390 3.86 -12.85 -45.05
N LEU A 391 3.09 -13.89 -44.77
CA LEU A 391 1.93 -14.28 -45.57
C LEU A 391 0.68 -14.36 -44.68
N PRO A 392 -0.53 -14.27 -45.25
CA PRO A 392 -1.73 -14.71 -44.56
C PRO A 392 -1.68 -16.22 -44.30
N LEU A 393 -2.26 -16.68 -43.21
CA LEU A 393 -2.29 -18.10 -42.84
C LEU A 393 -2.92 -18.96 -43.93
N SER A 394 -3.95 -18.46 -44.64
CA SER A 394 -4.61 -19.15 -45.73
C SER A 394 -3.68 -19.57 -46.88
N ALA A 395 -2.57 -18.87 -47.07
CA ALA A 395 -1.63 -19.11 -48.17
C ALA A 395 -0.49 -20.07 -47.79
N MET A 396 -0.43 -20.50 -46.52
CA MET A 396 0.59 -21.41 -46.03
C MET A 396 0.00 -22.82 -45.88
N PRO A 397 0.71 -23.88 -46.31
CA PRO A 397 0.24 -25.25 -46.13
C PRO A 397 0.28 -25.69 -44.67
N GLU A 398 -0.46 -26.76 -44.37
CA GLU A 398 -0.45 -27.41 -43.06
C GLU A 398 0.98 -27.89 -42.69
N GLY A 399 1.31 -27.87 -41.40
CA GLY A 399 2.65 -28.17 -40.91
C GLY A 399 3.64 -27.01 -40.99
N THR A 400 3.31 -25.91 -41.68
CA THR A 400 4.20 -24.74 -41.75
C THR A 400 4.49 -24.18 -40.35
N ILE A 401 5.78 -23.93 -40.09
CA ILE A 401 6.26 -23.32 -38.87
C ILE A 401 6.25 -21.81 -39.01
N ILE A 402 5.58 -21.15 -38.08
CA ILE A 402 5.31 -19.71 -38.13
C ILE A 402 5.58 -19.03 -36.78
N CYS A 403 5.83 -17.73 -36.81
CA CYS A 403 5.98 -16.90 -35.62
C CYS A 403 5.37 -15.51 -35.83
N ASN A 404 5.29 -14.74 -34.74
CA ASN A 404 4.73 -13.39 -34.72
C ASN A 404 3.34 -13.30 -35.39
N VAL A 405 2.50 -14.29 -35.09
CA VAL A 405 1.17 -14.47 -35.69
C VAL A 405 0.21 -13.41 -35.16
N GLU A 406 -0.59 -12.82 -36.05
CA GLU A 406 -1.69 -11.95 -35.68
C GLU A 406 -2.83 -12.76 -35.04
N GLU A 407 -3.34 -12.33 -33.89
CA GLU A 407 -4.53 -12.94 -33.28
C GLU A 407 -5.81 -12.44 -33.95
N LYS A 408 -5.84 -11.13 -34.26
CA LYS A 408 -6.87 -10.48 -35.06
C LYS A 408 -6.22 -9.83 -36.27
N ILE A 409 -6.94 -9.79 -37.39
CA ILE A 409 -6.43 -9.23 -38.64
C ILE A 409 -5.95 -7.79 -38.39
N GLY A 410 -4.68 -7.52 -38.69
CA GLY A 410 -4.12 -6.18 -38.58
C GLY A 410 -3.69 -5.74 -37.18
N ASP A 411 -3.70 -6.63 -36.18
CA ASP A 411 -3.11 -6.33 -34.85
C ASP A 411 -1.57 -6.23 -34.86
N ARG A 412 -0.95 -6.59 -36.00
CA ARG A 412 0.49 -6.47 -36.31
C ARG A 412 1.39 -7.41 -35.48
N GLY A 413 0.84 -8.52 -34.98
CA GLY A 413 1.57 -9.64 -34.42
C GLY A 413 1.43 -9.74 -32.90
N ALA A 414 0.86 -10.85 -32.43
CA ALA A 414 0.51 -11.08 -31.04
C ALA A 414 1.11 -12.38 -30.47
N LEU A 415 1.08 -13.47 -31.23
CA LEU A 415 1.36 -14.83 -30.75
C LEU A 415 2.75 -15.32 -31.23
N ALA A 416 3.37 -16.23 -30.46
CA ALA A 416 4.68 -16.85 -30.75
C ALA A 416 5.80 -15.81 -31.07
N ARG A 417 6.15 -14.99 -30.06
CA ARG A 417 7.05 -13.82 -30.23
C ARG A 417 8.33 -13.89 -29.39
N SER A 418 8.43 -14.85 -28.48
CA SER A 418 9.61 -14.98 -27.62
C SER A 418 10.71 -15.74 -28.34
N SER A 419 11.94 -15.60 -27.86
CA SER A 419 13.11 -16.28 -28.42
C SER A 419 12.92 -17.80 -28.43
N GLY A 420 13.00 -18.42 -29.62
CA GLY A 420 12.79 -19.86 -29.82
C GLY A 420 11.33 -20.30 -29.91
N ASP A 421 10.35 -19.40 -29.73
CA ASP A 421 8.94 -19.76 -29.88
C ASP A 421 8.56 -19.89 -31.37
N TYR A 422 7.64 -20.81 -31.64
CA TYR A 422 6.94 -20.93 -32.91
C TYR A 422 5.53 -21.48 -32.70
N ALA A 423 4.67 -21.31 -33.69
CA ALA A 423 3.40 -21.97 -33.82
C ALA A 423 3.41 -22.85 -35.08
N THR A 424 2.55 -23.85 -35.11
CA THR A 424 2.41 -24.77 -36.25
C THR A 424 0.99 -24.68 -36.78
N ILE A 425 0.84 -24.57 -38.10
CA ILE A 425 -0.47 -24.67 -38.75
C ILE A 425 -0.92 -26.13 -38.69
N ILE A 426 -2.07 -26.38 -38.05
CA ILE A 426 -2.64 -27.72 -37.94
C ILE A 426 -3.55 -28.01 -39.13
N GLY A 427 -4.40 -27.05 -39.48
CA GLY A 427 -5.30 -27.20 -40.62
C GLY A 427 -6.17 -25.99 -40.88
N HIS A 428 -6.83 -26.00 -42.03
CA HIS A 428 -7.68 -24.93 -42.52
C HIS A 428 -9.14 -25.39 -42.55
N ASN A 429 -10.03 -24.57 -41.99
CA ASN A 429 -11.46 -24.70 -42.22
C ASN A 429 -11.87 -23.62 -43.23
N HIS A 430 -12.07 -24.03 -44.48
CA HIS A 430 -12.44 -23.14 -45.59
C HIS A 430 -13.86 -22.61 -45.48
N GLU A 431 -14.79 -23.35 -44.87
CA GLU A 431 -16.19 -22.93 -44.68
C GLU A 431 -16.28 -21.78 -43.68
N GLU A 432 -15.59 -21.90 -42.55
CA GLU A 432 -15.56 -20.85 -41.52
C GLU A 432 -14.54 -19.73 -41.81
N GLY A 433 -13.67 -19.89 -42.80
CA GLY A 433 -12.56 -18.98 -43.06
C GLY A 433 -11.58 -18.87 -41.88
N LYS A 434 -11.35 -19.99 -41.17
CA LYS A 434 -10.47 -20.04 -39.99
C LYS A 434 -9.36 -21.07 -40.15
N THR A 435 -8.20 -20.75 -39.61
CA THR A 435 -7.04 -21.63 -39.53
C THR A 435 -6.80 -22.02 -38.08
N ARG A 436 -6.64 -23.32 -37.84
CA ARG A 436 -6.30 -23.86 -36.53
C ARG A 436 -4.78 -23.94 -36.40
N ILE A 437 -4.24 -23.29 -35.38
CA ILE A 437 -2.81 -23.27 -35.07
C ILE A 437 -2.53 -23.92 -33.71
N LYS A 438 -1.37 -24.57 -33.58
CA LYS A 438 -0.80 -25.04 -32.32
C LYS A 438 0.15 -23.99 -31.78
N LEU A 439 -0.14 -23.45 -30.59
CA LEU A 439 0.69 -22.45 -29.92
C LEU A 439 1.89 -23.08 -29.19
N PRO A 440 2.93 -22.30 -28.81
CA PRO A 440 4.05 -22.80 -28.03
C PRO A 440 3.64 -23.47 -26.70
N SER A 441 2.50 -23.07 -26.12
CA SER A 441 1.93 -23.70 -24.92
C SER A 441 1.36 -25.11 -25.16
N GLY A 442 1.26 -25.54 -26.42
CA GLY A 442 0.55 -26.73 -26.86
C GLY A 442 -0.94 -26.50 -27.14
N ALA A 443 -1.51 -25.36 -26.74
CA ALA A 443 -2.91 -25.05 -26.95
C ALA A 443 -3.24 -24.92 -28.45
N LYS A 444 -4.39 -25.47 -28.85
CA LYS A 444 -4.93 -25.30 -30.20
C LYS A 444 -5.84 -24.09 -30.21
N LYS A 445 -5.62 -23.17 -31.15
CA LYS A 445 -6.45 -21.96 -31.30
C LYS A 445 -6.90 -21.81 -32.74
N ALA A 446 -8.17 -21.49 -32.95
CA ALA A 446 -8.68 -21.09 -34.26
C ALA A 446 -8.55 -19.57 -34.40
N VAL A 447 -7.94 -19.12 -35.49
CA VAL A 447 -7.76 -17.71 -35.86
C VAL A 447 -8.28 -17.51 -37.29
N ASN A 448 -8.65 -16.29 -37.66
CA ASN A 448 -9.12 -16.03 -39.03
C ASN A 448 -8.00 -16.33 -40.04
N SER A 449 -8.30 -17.04 -41.14
CA SER A 449 -7.29 -17.45 -42.11
C SER A 449 -6.59 -16.28 -42.83
N SER A 450 -7.19 -15.09 -42.82
CA SER A 450 -6.59 -13.87 -43.37
C SER A 450 -5.60 -13.19 -42.41
N THR A 451 -5.46 -13.66 -41.17
CA THR A 451 -4.43 -13.14 -40.25
C THR A 451 -3.04 -13.46 -40.80
N ARG A 452 -2.07 -12.57 -40.52
CA ARG A 452 -0.71 -12.73 -41.04
C ARG A 452 0.21 -13.39 -40.03
N ALA A 453 1.23 -14.07 -40.54
CA ALA A 453 2.32 -14.59 -39.74
C ALA A 453 3.65 -14.50 -40.49
N THR A 454 4.76 -14.47 -39.76
CA THR A 454 6.11 -14.60 -40.32
C THR A 454 6.48 -16.08 -40.38
N ILE A 455 7.02 -16.54 -41.50
CA ILE A 455 7.45 -17.94 -41.67
C ILE A 455 8.77 -18.15 -40.92
N GLY A 456 8.85 -19.21 -40.12
CA GLY A 456 10.02 -19.63 -39.37
C GLY A 456 9.90 -19.51 -37.85
N ILE A 457 11.00 -19.82 -37.18
CA ILE A 457 11.13 -19.80 -35.70
C ILE A 457 11.74 -18.46 -35.29
N VAL A 458 11.35 -17.93 -34.13
CA VAL A 458 11.96 -16.70 -33.59
C VAL A 458 13.42 -16.96 -33.19
N ALA A 459 14.33 -16.09 -33.62
CA ALA A 459 15.75 -16.21 -33.30
C ALA A 459 16.08 -16.10 -31.80
N GLY A 460 17.21 -16.70 -31.43
CA GLY A 460 17.73 -16.71 -30.06
C GLY A 460 17.20 -17.87 -29.22
N GLY A 461 16.85 -19.00 -29.84
CA GLY A 461 16.50 -20.25 -29.16
C GLY A 461 17.59 -20.74 -28.18
N GLY A 462 17.25 -21.69 -27.31
CA GLY A 462 18.19 -22.30 -26.35
C GLY A 462 18.69 -21.37 -25.22
N ARG A 463 18.27 -20.10 -25.19
CA ARG A 463 18.71 -19.11 -24.18
C ARG A 463 18.44 -19.54 -22.73
N ILE A 464 17.44 -20.39 -22.50
CA ILE A 464 17.07 -20.85 -21.15
C ILE A 464 17.86 -22.07 -20.68
N ASP A 465 18.55 -22.78 -21.59
CA ASP A 465 19.30 -23.99 -21.27
C ASP A 465 20.55 -23.65 -20.46
N LYS A 466 21.11 -22.45 -20.69
CA LYS A 466 22.22 -21.92 -19.89
C LYS A 466 21.71 -21.46 -18.51
N PRO A 467 22.21 -22.04 -17.41
CA PRO A 467 21.82 -21.60 -16.06
C PRO A 467 22.32 -20.18 -15.76
N MET A 468 21.56 -19.46 -14.93
CA MET A 468 21.92 -18.09 -14.54
C MET A 468 23.19 -18.05 -13.67
N LEU A 469 23.42 -19.06 -12.84
CA LEU A 469 24.52 -19.22 -11.87
C LEU A 469 24.61 -18.14 -10.78
N LYS A 470 24.64 -16.85 -11.14
CA LYS A 470 24.86 -15.73 -10.21
C LYS A 470 23.65 -14.81 -10.08
N ALA A 471 23.40 -14.32 -8.87
CA ALA A 471 22.38 -13.29 -8.60
C ALA A 471 22.64 -12.01 -9.41
N GLY A 472 23.90 -11.59 -9.58
CA GLY A 472 24.26 -10.44 -10.41
C GLY A 472 23.80 -10.57 -11.88
N ARG A 473 23.83 -11.79 -12.47
CA ARG A 473 23.27 -11.99 -13.82
C ARG A 473 21.75 -11.81 -13.83
N ALA A 474 21.05 -12.23 -12.78
CA ALA A 474 19.61 -12.00 -12.63
C ALA A 474 19.30 -10.51 -12.45
N TYR A 475 20.08 -9.80 -11.63
CA TYR A 475 19.98 -8.35 -11.48
C TYR A 475 20.06 -7.64 -12.84
N HIS A 476 21.11 -7.88 -13.65
CA HIS A 476 21.23 -7.27 -14.97
C HIS A 476 20.09 -7.64 -15.92
N LYS A 477 19.58 -8.88 -15.85
CA LYS A 477 18.42 -9.34 -16.64
C LYS A 477 17.14 -8.57 -16.31
N TYR A 478 16.86 -8.33 -15.03
CA TYR A 478 15.64 -7.63 -14.61
C TYR A 478 15.78 -6.10 -14.66
N LYS A 479 17.00 -5.57 -14.49
CA LYS A 479 17.34 -4.14 -14.65
C LYS A 479 16.92 -3.57 -16.00
N VAL A 480 16.95 -4.36 -17.07
CA VAL A 480 16.51 -3.94 -18.42
C VAL A 480 15.05 -4.30 -18.74
N LYS A 481 14.30 -4.88 -17.79
CA LYS A 481 12.90 -5.29 -17.98
C LYS A 481 11.94 -4.43 -17.18
N ARG A 482 11.92 -4.62 -15.86
CA ARG A 482 11.10 -3.92 -14.87
C ARG A 482 11.61 -4.25 -13.47
N ASN A 483 11.25 -3.46 -12.48
CA ASN A 483 11.53 -3.77 -11.08
C ASN A 483 10.65 -4.95 -10.57
N CYS A 484 11.12 -6.18 -10.71
CA CYS A 484 10.43 -7.37 -10.18
C CYS A 484 11.37 -8.42 -9.60
N TRP A 485 12.59 -8.01 -9.27
CA TRP A 485 13.64 -8.81 -8.64
C TRP A 485 14.44 -7.89 -7.71
N PRO A 486 14.80 -8.33 -6.48
CA PRO A 486 14.56 -9.65 -5.89
C PRO A 486 13.08 -9.92 -5.53
N LYS A 487 12.77 -11.14 -5.09
CA LYS A 487 11.43 -11.53 -4.62
C LYS A 487 11.53 -12.08 -3.20
N THR A 488 11.09 -11.30 -2.23
CA THR A 488 10.93 -11.77 -0.85
C THR A 488 9.75 -12.75 -0.77
N ARG A 489 9.93 -13.87 -0.05
CA ARG A 489 8.86 -14.85 0.16
C ARG A 489 7.82 -14.26 1.11
N GLY A 490 6.53 -14.47 0.85
CA GLY A 490 5.45 -13.96 1.72
C GLY A 490 5.53 -14.47 3.16
N VAL A 491 5.97 -15.73 3.35
CA VAL A 491 6.17 -16.33 4.69
C VAL A 491 7.32 -15.73 5.49
N ALA A 492 8.16 -14.91 4.86
CA ALA A 492 9.25 -14.18 5.52
C ALA A 492 8.87 -12.71 5.81
N MET A 493 7.59 -12.36 5.65
CA MET A 493 7.05 -11.02 5.90
C MET A 493 6.16 -11.03 7.15
N ASN A 494 5.75 -9.85 7.60
CA ASN A 494 4.77 -9.69 8.68
C ASN A 494 3.33 -9.94 8.15
N PRO A 495 2.34 -10.24 9.02
CA PRO A 495 0.95 -10.45 8.60
C PRO A 495 0.35 -9.26 7.84
N VAL A 496 0.78 -8.04 8.18
CA VAL A 496 0.34 -6.79 7.54
C VAL A 496 0.79 -6.65 6.07
N ASP A 497 1.80 -7.40 5.65
CA ASP A 497 2.38 -7.29 4.30
C ASP A 497 1.91 -8.40 3.35
N HIS A 498 1.63 -9.59 3.91
CA HIS A 498 1.27 -10.76 3.13
C HIS A 498 0.37 -11.72 3.94
N PRO A 499 -0.65 -12.33 3.32
CA PRO A 499 -1.50 -13.34 3.99
C PRO A 499 -0.78 -14.57 4.55
N HIS A 500 0.50 -14.77 4.21
CA HIS A 500 1.30 -15.90 4.70
C HIS A 500 2.31 -15.45 5.76
N GLY A 501 2.30 -14.17 6.12
CA GLY A 501 3.30 -13.55 6.98
C GLY A 501 2.98 -13.72 8.47
N GLY A 502 4.00 -13.57 9.30
CA GLY A 502 3.95 -13.71 10.75
C GLY A 502 4.03 -15.13 11.29
N GLY A 503 3.62 -15.27 12.55
CA GLY A 503 3.82 -16.48 13.36
C GLY A 503 5.24 -16.61 13.89
N ASN A 504 5.41 -17.38 14.98
CA ASN A 504 6.73 -17.62 15.58
C ASN A 504 7.62 -18.53 14.73
N HIS A 505 7.02 -19.28 13.79
CA HIS A 505 7.72 -20.14 12.83
C HIS A 505 7.29 -19.77 11.42
N GLN A 506 8.21 -19.86 10.45
CA GLN A 506 7.87 -19.63 9.03
C GLN A 506 7.02 -20.78 8.48
N HIS A 507 5.71 -20.59 8.46
CA HIS A 507 4.73 -21.51 7.87
C HIS A 507 3.56 -20.72 7.29
N ILE A 508 2.80 -21.31 6.37
CA ILE A 508 1.68 -20.59 5.70
C ILE A 508 0.45 -20.48 6.61
N GLY A 509 0.29 -21.37 7.58
CA GLY A 509 -0.87 -21.42 8.50
C GLY A 509 -2.13 -22.00 7.87
N HIS A 510 -2.38 -21.75 6.58
CA HIS A 510 -3.55 -22.24 5.84
C HIS A 510 -3.17 -22.87 4.49
N ALA A 511 -4.17 -23.41 3.77
CA ALA A 511 -3.95 -23.93 2.43
C ALA A 511 -3.46 -22.83 1.48
N SER A 512 -2.41 -23.11 0.70
CA SER A 512 -1.86 -22.16 -0.27
C SER A 512 -2.62 -22.12 -1.60
N THR A 513 -3.63 -22.98 -1.76
CA THR A 513 -4.53 -23.00 -2.92
C THR A 513 -5.70 -22.06 -2.68
N VAL A 514 -5.86 -21.07 -3.54
CA VAL A 514 -6.89 -20.03 -3.38
C VAL A 514 -7.91 -20.06 -4.52
N SER A 515 -9.15 -19.69 -4.23
CA SER A 515 -10.24 -19.66 -5.21
C SER A 515 -9.95 -18.66 -6.33
N ARG A 516 -10.56 -18.89 -7.49
CA ARG A 516 -10.54 -17.90 -8.58
C ARG A 516 -11.27 -16.61 -8.18
N GLU A 517 -12.30 -16.73 -7.33
CA GLU A 517 -13.20 -15.63 -6.96
C GLU A 517 -12.74 -14.86 -5.72
N SER A 518 -11.63 -15.24 -5.07
CA SER A 518 -11.10 -14.52 -3.90
C SER A 518 -10.82 -13.04 -4.20
N ALA A 519 -10.86 -12.17 -3.19
CA ALA A 519 -10.60 -10.74 -3.43
C ALA A 519 -9.12 -10.45 -3.79
N PRO A 520 -8.81 -9.31 -4.46
CA PRO A 520 -7.44 -8.81 -4.56
C PRO A 520 -6.82 -8.65 -3.17
N GLY A 521 -5.60 -9.16 -2.97
CA GLY A 521 -4.97 -9.27 -1.64
C GLY A 521 -5.03 -10.69 -1.08
N GLN A 522 -6.14 -11.39 -1.25
CA GLN A 522 -6.29 -12.81 -0.91
C GLN A 522 -5.80 -13.76 -2.03
N LYS A 523 -5.78 -13.30 -3.30
CA LYS A 523 -5.24 -14.08 -4.43
C LYS A 523 -3.70 -14.19 -4.39
N VAL A 524 -3.17 -14.90 -3.40
CA VAL A 524 -1.75 -15.23 -3.23
C VAL A 524 -1.55 -16.75 -3.21
N GLY A 525 -0.35 -17.23 -3.57
CA GLY A 525 -0.07 -18.67 -3.65
C GLY A 525 -0.51 -19.32 -4.97
N LEU A 526 -1.17 -20.48 -4.88
CA LEU A 526 -1.58 -21.32 -6.00
C LEU A 526 -3.03 -21.01 -6.41
N ILE A 527 -3.18 -19.96 -7.23
CA ILE A 527 -4.49 -19.44 -7.65
C ILE A 527 -5.21 -20.41 -8.59
N ALA A 528 -6.44 -20.79 -8.22
CA ALA A 528 -7.31 -21.68 -9.00
C ALA A 528 -6.62 -22.98 -9.44
N ALA A 529 -5.75 -23.51 -8.57
CA ALA A 529 -4.97 -24.70 -8.90
C ALA A 529 -5.86 -25.94 -8.91
N ARG A 530 -6.09 -26.51 -10.11
CA ARG A 530 -6.81 -27.79 -10.28
C ARG A 530 -6.07 -29.00 -9.70
N ARG A 531 -4.75 -28.89 -9.56
CA ARG A 531 -3.86 -29.88 -8.94
C ARG A 531 -2.64 -29.18 -8.35
N SER A 532 -2.07 -29.76 -7.30
CA SER A 532 -0.81 -29.34 -6.67
C SER A 532 0.23 -30.47 -6.69
N GLY A 533 1.42 -30.22 -6.15
CA GLY A 533 2.51 -31.20 -6.06
C GLY A 533 3.34 -31.38 -7.33
N LEU A 534 4.30 -32.30 -7.26
CA LEU A 534 5.18 -32.64 -8.39
C LEU A 534 4.37 -33.27 -9.52
N LEU A 535 4.53 -32.77 -10.75
CA LEU A 535 3.90 -33.35 -11.92
C LEU A 535 4.52 -34.72 -12.22
N ARG A 536 3.69 -35.77 -12.18
CA ARG A 536 4.05 -37.13 -12.60
C ARG A 536 3.41 -37.40 -13.97
N GLY A 537 4.20 -37.87 -14.94
CA GLY A 537 3.78 -38.15 -16.32
C GLY A 537 3.84 -36.95 -17.28
N THR A 538 3.33 -37.15 -18.49
CA THR A 538 3.37 -36.14 -19.56
C THR A 538 2.30 -35.08 -19.35
N ASN A 539 2.67 -33.80 -19.56
CA ASN A 539 1.78 -32.68 -19.38
C ASN A 539 0.67 -32.69 -20.45
N LYS A 540 -0.57 -33.00 -20.06
CA LYS A 540 -1.73 -32.76 -20.93
C LYS A 540 -1.92 -31.24 -21.01
N VAL A 541 -1.95 -30.72 -22.23
CA VAL A 541 -2.16 -29.28 -22.50
C VAL A 541 -3.40 -28.82 -21.73
N LYS A 542 -3.26 -27.76 -20.93
CA LYS A 542 -4.41 -27.13 -20.27
C LYS A 542 -5.31 -26.58 -21.37
N ASN A 543 -6.52 -27.15 -21.53
CA ASN A 543 -7.54 -26.55 -22.40
C ASN A 543 -7.75 -25.11 -21.92
N ALA A 544 -7.43 -24.16 -22.80
CA ALA A 544 -7.57 -22.73 -22.56
C ALA A 544 -9.04 -22.32 -22.65
#